data_AF-A0A920DRW5-F1
#
_entry.id   AF-A0A920DRW5-F1
#
_cell.length_a   1.000
_cell.length_b   1.000
_cell.length_c   1.000
_cell.angle_alpha   90.00
_cell.angle_beta   90.00
_cell.angle_gamma   90.00
#
_symmetry.space_group_name_H-M   'P 1'
#
loop_
_entity.id
_entity.type
_entity.pdbx_description
1 polymer ?
#
loop_
_entity_poly.entity_id
_entity_poly.type
_entity_poly.pdbx_seq_one_letter_code
_entity_poly.pdbx_strand_id
1 'polypeptide(L)' 'MLNIISNFDHLFVQNEDSKYMLLTRNITHVSNVGDTRFDRVLEITNNVNELPILDHFKDKSPLFICGSTWDQGRYDG' A
#
# COMPACT_ATOMS: atom_id res chain seq x y z
N MET A 1 -1.77 0.93 -20.41
CA MET A 1 -1.23 0.71 -19.04
C MET A 1 0.27 0.41 -19.06
N LEU A 2 0.75 -0.56 -19.84
CA LEU A 2 2.20 -0.86 -19.96
C LEU A 2 3.05 0.35 -20.45
N ASN A 3 2.51 1.18 -21.36
CA ASN A 3 3.20 2.39 -21.83
C ASN A 3 3.47 3.44 -20.73
N ILE A 4 2.73 3.41 -19.62
CA ILE A 4 2.98 4.32 -18.49
C ILE A 4 4.18 3.80 -17.70
N ILE A 5 4.27 2.48 -17.54
CA ILE A 5 5.29 1.80 -16.74
C ILE A 5 6.68 1.91 -17.40
N SER A 6 6.75 1.99 -18.74
CA SER A 6 8.01 2.20 -19.48
C SER A 6 8.59 3.61 -19.35
N ASN A 7 7.85 4.57 -18.81
CA ASN A 7 8.29 5.97 -18.68
C ASN A 7 8.98 6.26 -17.35
N PHE A 8 9.12 5.27 -16.48
CA PHE A 8 9.83 5.42 -15.21
C PHE A 8 11.31 5.06 -15.39
N ASP A 9 12.18 5.84 -14.76
CA ASP A 9 13.63 5.59 -14.77
C ASP A 9 13.98 4.28 -14.05
N HIS A 10 13.26 3.96 -12.97
CA HIS A 10 13.42 2.73 -12.23
C HIS A 10 12.14 2.36 -11.48
N LEU A 11 11.84 1.07 -11.39
CA LEU A 11 10.68 0.55 -10.69
C LEU A 11 11.11 -0.23 -9.45
N PHE A 12 10.47 0.06 -8.33
CA PHE A 12 10.64 -0.68 -7.09
C PHE A 12 9.40 -1.55 -6.88
N VAL A 13 9.59 -2.86 -6.79
CA VAL A 13 8.49 -3.83 -6.66
C VAL A 13 8.58 -4.58 -5.34
N GLN A 14 7.45 -5.15 -4.94
CA GLN A 14 7.28 -5.81 -3.64
C GLN A 14 7.69 -7.28 -3.63
N ASN A 15 7.70 -7.93 -4.79
CA ASN A 15 7.96 -9.35 -4.90
C ASN A 15 8.62 -9.74 -6.22
N GLU A 16 9.16 -10.95 -6.25
CA GLU A 16 9.84 -11.50 -7.43
C GLU A 16 8.89 -11.75 -8.61
N ASP A 17 7.63 -12.09 -8.36
CA ASP A 17 6.65 -12.32 -9.44
C ASP A 17 6.41 -11.05 -10.27
N SER A 18 6.27 -9.90 -9.60
CA SER A 18 6.13 -8.59 -10.26
C SER A 18 7.38 -8.23 -11.04
N LYS A 19 8.56 -8.49 -10.47
CA LYS A 19 9.85 -8.27 -11.14
C LYS A 19 9.96 -9.13 -12.39
N TYR A 20 9.65 -10.41 -12.30
CA TYR A 20 9.66 -11.34 -13.42
C TYR A 20 8.67 -10.92 -14.53
N MET A 21 7.47 -10.50 -14.15
CA MET A 21 6.47 -9.97 -15.10
C MET A 21 6.96 -8.73 -15.87
N LEU A 22 7.76 -7.87 -15.24
CA LEU A 22 8.34 -6.70 -15.89
C LEU A 22 9.52 -7.07 -16.79
N LEU A 23 10.38 -7.99 -16.34
CA LEU A 23 11.51 -8.50 -17.14
C LEU A 23 11.05 -9.19 -18.43
N THR A 24 10.00 -10.02 -18.37
CA THR A 24 9.40 -10.66 -19.56
C THR A 24 8.81 -9.66 -20.56
N ARG A 25 8.67 -8.39 -20.17
CA ARG A 25 8.18 -7.28 -21.00
C ARG A 25 9.28 -6.27 -21.35
N ASN A 26 10.55 -6.67 -21.24
CA ASN A 26 11.75 -5.85 -21.50
C ASN A 26 11.89 -4.61 -20.60
N ILE A 27 11.26 -4.61 -19.43
CA ILE A 27 11.45 -3.56 -18.42
C ILE A 27 12.49 -4.09 -17.41
N THR A 28 13.73 -3.65 -17.56
CA THR A 28 14.89 -4.18 -16.83
C THR A 28 15.34 -3.30 -15.66
N HIS A 29 14.97 -2.02 -15.66
CA HIS A 29 15.23 -1.07 -14.58
C HIS A 29 14.26 -1.33 -13.42
N VAL A 30 14.40 -2.48 -12.77
CA VAL A 30 13.52 -2.93 -11.70
C VAL A 30 14.29 -3.57 -10.53
N SER A 31 13.95 -3.17 -9.31
CA SER A 31 14.47 -3.76 -8.07
C SER A 31 13.34 -4.30 -7.22
N ASN A 32 13.50 -5.52 -6.71
CA ASN A 32 12.65 -6.00 -5.64
C ASN A 32 13.19 -5.44 -4.31
N VAL A 33 12.38 -4.65 -3.63
CA VAL A 33 12.72 -4.03 -2.33
C VAL A 33 11.79 -4.47 -1.22
N GLY A 34 10.87 -5.41 -1.49
CA GLY A 34 9.81 -5.74 -0.56
C GLY A 34 8.82 -4.59 -0.40
N ASP A 35 8.10 -4.59 0.72
CA ASP A 35 7.07 -3.59 0.99
C ASP A 35 7.52 -2.59 2.07
N THR A 36 8.12 -1.50 1.62
CA THR A 36 8.60 -0.42 2.49
C THR A 36 7.48 0.34 3.21
N ARG A 37 6.22 0.10 2.85
CA ARG A 37 5.07 0.72 3.54
C ARG A 37 4.94 0.17 4.95
N PHE A 38 5.24 -1.11 5.16
CA PHE A 38 5.25 -1.69 6.51
C PHE A 38 6.38 -1.11 7.36
N ASP A 39 7.57 -0.90 6.78
CA ASP A 39 8.68 -0.26 7.48
C ASP A 39 8.29 1.14 7.99
N ARG A 40 7.61 1.92 7.15
CA ARG A 40 7.08 3.23 7.54
C ARG A 40 6.00 3.14 8.61
N VAL A 41 5.10 2.13 8.54
CA VAL A 41 4.10 1.91 9.59
C VAL A 41 4.80 1.63 10.92
N LEU A 42 5.80 0.76 10.93
CA LEU A 42 6.59 0.44 12.13
C LEU A 42 7.26 1.70 12.72
N GLU A 43 7.88 2.52 11.87
CA GLU A 43 8.50 3.78 12.28
C GLU A 43 7.49 4.75 12.91
N ILE A 44 6.31 4.90 12.31
CA ILE A 44 5.23 5.75 12.83
C ILE A 44 4.70 5.21 14.17
N THR A 45 4.52 3.89 14.28
CA THR A 45 4.04 3.27 15.52
C THR A 45 5.04 3.34 16.66
N ASN A 46 6.34 3.51 16.39
CA ASN A 46 7.33 3.72 17.44
C ASN A 46 7.36 5.17 17.95
N ASN A 47 6.84 6.11 17.16
CA ASN A 47 6.73 7.53 17.50
C ASN A 47 5.26 7.92 17.73
N VAL A 48 4.54 7.13 18.54
CA VAL A 48 3.10 7.34 18.79
C VAL A 48 2.88 8.75 19.32
N ASN A 49 2.21 9.58 18.53
CA ASN A 49 1.56 10.77 19.04
C ASN A 49 0.24 10.32 19.67
N GLU A 50 0.01 10.69 20.92
CA GLU A 50 -1.32 10.54 21.51
C GLU A 50 -2.33 11.31 20.66
N LEU A 51 -3.46 10.67 20.38
CA LEU A 51 -4.56 11.26 19.62
C LEU A 51 -5.76 11.36 20.56
N PRO A 52 -5.87 12.44 21.37
CA PRO A 52 -6.94 12.59 22.37
C PRO A 52 -8.34 12.39 21.78
N ILE A 53 -8.54 12.77 20.52
CA ILE A 53 -9.81 12.56 19.81
C ILE A 53 -10.19 11.07 19.69
N LEU A 54 -9.23 10.18 19.48
CA LEU A 54 -9.48 8.74 19.38
C LEU A 54 -9.80 8.14 20.75
N ASP A 55 -9.13 8.62 21.80
CA ASP A 55 -9.42 8.20 23.17
C ASP A 55 -10.81 8.63 23.63
N HIS A 56 -11.20 9.87 23.30
CA HIS A 56 -12.57 10.34 23.54
C HIS A 56 -13.60 9.61 22.67
N PHE A 57 -13.27 9.29 21.42
CA PHE A 57 -14.19 8.61 20.50
C PHE A 57 -14.44 7.15 20.90
N LYS A 58 -13.39 6.41 21.28
CA LYS A 58 -13.52 4.99 21.68
C LYS A 58 -14.07 4.81 23.09
N ASP A 59 -13.77 5.75 24.00
CA ASP A 59 -14.02 5.65 25.44
C ASP A 59 -13.63 4.27 26.00
N LYS A 60 -14.60 3.47 26.48
CA LYS A 60 -14.38 2.12 27.02
C LYS A 60 -14.79 1.01 26.05
N SER A 61 -15.20 1.37 24.83
CA SER A 61 -15.71 0.41 23.85
C SER A 61 -14.59 -0.08 22.93
N PRO A 62 -14.65 -1.34 22.48
CA PRO A 62 -13.78 -1.82 21.40
C PRO A 62 -13.95 -0.95 20.14
N LEU A 63 -12.85 -0.49 19.57
CA LEU A 63 -12.84 0.31 18.34
C LEU A 63 -12.42 -0.56 17.16
N PHE A 64 -13.21 -0.57 16.10
CA PHE A 64 -12.90 -1.24 14.83
C PHE A 64 -12.76 -0.20 13.71
N ILE A 65 -11.71 -0.32 12.92
CA ILE A 65 -11.41 0.60 11.81
C ILE A 65 -11.43 -0.20 10.51
N CYS A 66 -12.32 0.19 9.58
CA CYS A 66 -12.41 -0.39 8.25
C CYS A 66 -11.87 0.58 7.21
N GLY A 67 -10.76 0.25 6.57
CA GLY A 67 -10.22 1.00 5.43
C GLY A 67 -10.74 0.46 4.09
N SER A 68 -10.97 1.35 3.12
CA SER A 68 -11.35 0.99 1.74
C SER A 68 -12.61 0.12 1.62
N THR A 69 -13.59 0.31 2.50
CA THR A 69 -14.91 -0.30 2.36
C THR A 69 -15.68 0.44 1.28
N TRP A 70 -15.63 -0.06 0.06
CA TRP A 70 -16.51 0.36 -1.01
C TRP A 70 -17.64 -0.65 -1.13
N ASP A 71 -18.87 -0.15 -1.28
CA ASP A 71 -19.97 -1.01 -1.69
C ASP A 71 -19.60 -1.65 -3.05
N GLN A 72 -19.92 -2.92 -3.23
CA GLN A 72 -19.82 -3.51 -4.57
C GLN A 72 -20.91 -2.84 -5.40
N GLY A 73 -20.56 -1.71 -6.02
CA GLY A 73 -21.47 -0.98 -6.90
C GLY A 73 -22.17 -1.98 -7.80
N ARG A 74 -23.50 -1.98 -7.75
CA ARG A 74 -24.33 -2.74 -8.69
C ARG A 74 -23.82 -2.40 -10.09
N TYR A 75 -23.33 -3.42 -10.79
CA TYR A 75 -23.10 -3.32 -12.22
C TYR A 75 -24.47 -3.32 -12.88
N ASP A 76 -25.02 -2.13 -13.04
CA ASP A 76 -26.13 -1.89 -13.96
C ASP A 76 -25.51 -1.96 -15.36
N GLY A 77 -25.75 -3.06 -16.06
CA GLY A 77 -25.07 -3.45 -17.30
C GLY A 77 -25.22 -2.48 -18.48
#